data_AF-A0A914G827-F1
#
_entry.id   AF-A0A914G827-F1
#
_cell.length_a   1.000
_cell.length_b   1.000
_cell.length_c   1.000
_cell.angle_alpha   90.00
_cell.angle_beta   90.00
_cell.angle_gamma   90.00
#
_symmetry.space_group_name_H-M   'P 1'
#
loop_
_entity.id
_entity.type
_entity.pdbx_description
1 polymer ?
#
loop_
_entity_poly.entity_id
_entity_poly.type
_entity_poly.pdbx_seq_one_letter_code
_entity_poly.pdbx_strand_id
1 'polypeptide(L)'
;MGFGNAGVHLCHGLSYPISSQGKKYFDKDYGNDHALIPHGLSVVTTAPADFIFTTPVDPERHLEAANLLGANLSDFPSSDQIANTLADILRGFMMDFKCPNGLEAMGFDGSSIDDLSNAAMGF
;
A
#
# COMPACT_ATOMS: atom_id res chain seq x y z
N MET A 1 9.75 -17.11 -8.63
CA MET A 1 8.55 -17.95 -8.39
C MET A 1 7.94 -17.46 -7.09
N GLY A 2 6.79 -16.77 -7.15
CA GLY A 2 6.20 -16.04 -6.01
C GLY A 2 4.78 -15.60 -6.36
N PHE A 3 4.53 -14.30 -6.43
CA PHE A 3 3.21 -13.73 -6.76
C PHE A 3 2.57 -14.29 -8.05
N GLY A 4 3.37 -14.67 -9.05
CA GLY A 4 2.84 -15.21 -10.33
C GLY A 4 2.02 -16.50 -10.20
N ASN A 5 2.18 -17.27 -9.11
CA ASN A 5 1.40 -18.48 -8.83
C ASN A 5 0.47 -18.34 -7.61
N ALA A 6 0.71 -17.34 -6.75
CA ALA A 6 -0.02 -17.16 -5.49
C ALA A 6 -1.04 -16.01 -5.54
N GLY A 7 -0.96 -15.14 -6.55
CA GLY A 7 -1.73 -13.90 -6.61
C GLY A 7 -1.08 -12.76 -5.83
N VAL A 8 -1.85 -11.68 -5.67
CA VAL A 8 -1.48 -10.42 -5.00
C VAL A 8 -2.66 -9.90 -4.16
N HIS A 9 -2.43 -8.92 -3.29
CA HIS A 9 -3.43 -8.38 -2.34
C HIS A 9 -4.12 -7.10 -2.82
N LEU A 10 -4.99 -6.51 -1.99
CA LEU A 10 -5.87 -5.38 -2.33
C LEU A 10 -5.09 -4.16 -2.80
N CYS A 11 -3.90 -3.91 -2.24
CA CYS A 11 -3.02 -2.82 -2.68
C CYS A 11 -2.66 -2.91 -4.17
N HIS A 12 -2.53 -4.12 -4.73
CA HIS A 12 -2.35 -4.31 -6.17
C HIS A 12 -3.65 -4.06 -6.94
N GLY A 13 -4.80 -4.54 -6.46
CA GLY A 13 -6.10 -4.28 -7.09
C GLY A 13 -6.41 -2.79 -7.18
N LEU A 14 -6.18 -2.05 -6.08
CA LEU A 14 -6.34 -0.60 -5.99
C LEU A 14 -5.31 0.18 -6.82
N SER A 15 -4.13 -0.39 -7.07
CA SER A 15 -3.07 0.32 -7.79
C SER A 15 -3.47 0.69 -9.23
N TYR A 16 -4.28 -0.13 -9.90
CA TYR A 16 -4.73 0.10 -11.27
C TYR A 16 -5.63 1.35 -11.40
N PRO A 17 -6.71 1.49 -10.61
CA PRO A 17 -7.51 2.72 -10.64
C PRO A 17 -6.73 3.93 -10.13
N ILE A 18 -5.88 3.80 -9.11
CA ILE A 18 -5.06 4.93 -8.63
C ILE A 18 -4.12 5.41 -9.75
N SER A 19 -3.39 4.49 -10.40
CA SER A 19 -2.45 4.84 -11.47
C SER A 19 -3.13 5.46 -12.69
N SER A 20 -4.35 5.01 -13.02
CA SER A 20 -5.08 5.46 -14.23
C SER A 20 -5.94 6.71 -14.02
N GLN A 21 -6.43 6.95 -12.80
CA GLN A 21 -7.31 8.07 -12.48
C GLN A 21 -6.56 9.28 -11.90
N GLY A 22 -5.28 9.12 -11.54
CA GLY A 22 -4.40 10.21 -11.11
C GLY A 22 -4.11 11.20 -12.24
N LYS A 23 -4.86 12.30 -12.32
CA LYS A 23 -4.75 13.27 -13.43
C LYS A 23 -3.86 14.49 -13.14
N LYS A 24 -3.38 14.64 -11.90
CA LYS A 24 -2.71 15.87 -11.45
C LYS A 24 -1.37 15.65 -10.74
N TYR A 25 -0.97 14.41 -10.51
CA TYR A 25 0.30 14.10 -9.88
C TYR A 25 1.41 13.99 -10.93
N PHE A 26 2.53 14.65 -10.68
CA PHE A 26 3.74 14.58 -11.49
C PHE A 26 4.87 14.10 -10.58
N ASP A 27 5.31 12.87 -10.80
CA ASP A 27 6.40 12.28 -10.03
C ASP A 27 7.73 12.97 -10.39
N LYS A 28 8.52 13.31 -9.37
CA LYS A 28 9.81 14.02 -9.52
C LYS A 28 10.87 13.24 -10.29
N ASP A 29 10.76 11.91 -10.32
CA ASP A 29 11.73 11.02 -10.97
C ASP A 29 11.32 10.69 -12.42
N TYR A 30 10.20 11.24 -12.88
CA TYR A 30 9.67 11.09 -14.24
C TYR A 30 9.64 12.45 -14.96
N GLY A 31 9.50 12.41 -16.29
CA GLY A 31 9.37 13.62 -17.09
C GLY A 31 8.08 14.40 -16.77
N ASN A 32 8.07 15.70 -17.03
CA ASN A 32 6.92 16.58 -16.76
C ASN A 32 5.94 16.71 -17.94
N ASP A 33 5.97 15.75 -18.88
CA ASP A 33 5.19 15.83 -20.12
C ASP A 33 3.71 15.46 -19.90
N HIS A 34 3.43 14.62 -18.91
CA HIS A 34 2.09 14.17 -18.55
C HIS A 34 2.02 13.79 -17.06
N ALA A 35 0.83 13.91 -16.47
CA ALA A 35 0.59 13.43 -15.12
C ALA A 35 0.71 11.90 -15.09
N LEU A 36 1.41 11.39 -14.07
CA LEU A 36 1.70 9.98 -13.90
C LEU A 36 1.86 9.66 -12.43
N ILE A 37 1.08 8.70 -11.94
CA ILE A 37 1.37 8.01 -10.68
C ILE A 37 2.02 6.67 -11.02
N PRO A 38 3.28 6.43 -10.64
CA PRO A 38 3.92 5.14 -10.88
C PRO A 38 3.19 4.01 -10.13
N HIS A 39 3.02 2.86 -10.79
CA HIS A 39 2.32 1.70 -10.21
C HIS A 39 2.87 1.30 -8.83
N GLY A 40 4.19 1.23 -8.68
CA GLY A 40 4.83 0.90 -7.41
C GLY A 40 4.49 1.90 -6.29
N LEU A 41 4.35 3.18 -6.63
CA LEU A 41 3.92 4.20 -5.68
C LEU A 41 2.45 4.00 -5.27
N SER A 42 1.56 3.69 -6.22
CA SER A 42 0.17 3.36 -5.89
C SER A 42 0.04 2.14 -4.97
N VAL A 43 0.83 1.10 -5.22
CA VAL A 43 0.85 -0.11 -4.38
C VAL A 43 1.34 0.22 -2.97
N VAL A 44 2.52 0.84 -2.83
CA VAL A 44 3.12 1.06 -1.51
C VAL A 44 2.29 2.02 -0.65
N THR A 45 1.64 3.02 -1.26
CA THR A 45 0.79 3.96 -0.50
C THR A 45 -0.42 3.29 0.14
N THR A 46 -0.95 2.23 -0.46
CA THR A 46 -2.13 1.51 0.07
C THR A 46 -1.77 0.28 0.88
N ALA A 47 -0.54 -0.23 0.77
CA ALA A 47 -0.07 -1.43 1.46
C ALA A 47 -0.20 -1.40 2.99
N PRO A 48 0.08 -0.30 3.72
CA PRO A 48 -0.11 -0.27 5.18
C PRO A 48 -1.57 -0.53 5.59
N ALA A 49 -2.54 0.02 4.86
CA ALA A 49 -3.95 -0.21 5.14
C ALA A 49 -4.38 -1.64 4.78
N ASP A 50 -3.86 -2.18 3.66
CA ASP A 50 -4.08 -3.57 3.25
C ASP A 50 -3.58 -4.54 4.32
N PHE A 51 -2.34 -4.39 4.81
CA PHE A 51 -1.80 -5.28 5.84
C PHE A 51 -2.51 -5.14 7.19
N ILE A 52 -2.97 -3.94 7.57
CA ILE A 52 -3.82 -3.81 8.77
C ILE A 52 -5.10 -4.63 8.61
N PHE A 53 -5.72 -4.55 7.44
CA PHE A 53 -6.96 -5.27 7.15
C PHE A 53 -6.75 -6.79 7.07
N THR A 54 -5.64 -7.27 6.50
CA THR A 54 -5.41 -8.70 6.27
C THR A 54 -4.74 -9.42 7.43
N THR A 55 -4.08 -8.71 8.36
CA THR A 55 -3.36 -9.35 9.48
C THR A 55 -4.23 -10.33 10.29
N PRO A 56 -5.50 -10.04 10.63
CA PRO A 56 -6.34 -11.00 11.37
C PRO A 56 -6.59 -12.34 10.66
N VAL A 57 -6.42 -12.40 9.33
CA VAL A 57 -6.65 -13.63 8.55
C VAL A 57 -5.50 -14.63 8.75
N ASP A 58 -4.27 -14.15 8.87
CA ASP A 58 -3.08 -14.99 9.09
C ASP A 58 -2.02 -14.22 9.89
N PRO A 59 -2.20 -14.05 11.22
CA PRO A 59 -1.30 -13.23 12.03
C PRO A 59 0.13 -13.76 12.06
N GLU A 60 0.31 -15.09 11.97
CA GLU A 60 1.63 -15.72 12.00
C GLU A 60 2.46 -15.35 10.78
N ARG A 61 1.87 -15.36 9.57
CA ARG A 61 2.59 -14.92 8.36
C ARG A 61 2.89 -13.42 8.36
N HIS A 62 2.01 -12.61 8.93
CA HIS A 62 2.28 -11.17 9.06
C HIS A 62 3.36 -10.87 10.11
N LEU A 63 3.41 -11.66 11.20
CA LEU A 63 4.49 -11.59 12.18
C LEU A 63 5.83 -12.03 11.58
N GLU A 64 5.86 -13.10 10.80
CA GLU A 64 7.05 -13.52 10.05
C GLU A 64 7.55 -12.39 9.14
N ALA A 65 6.65 -11.79 8.36
CA ALA A 65 6.98 -10.65 7.50
C ALA A 65 7.51 -9.45 8.29
N ALA A 66 6.86 -9.10 9.41
CA ALA A 66 7.31 -8.02 10.29
C ALA A 66 8.71 -8.27 10.83
N ASN A 67 9.00 -9.49 11.32
CA ASN A 67 10.31 -9.86 11.86
C ASN A 67 11.40 -9.83 10.78
N LEU A 68 11.11 -10.30 9.56
CA LEU A 68 12.03 -10.20 8.42
C LEU A 68 12.36 -8.75 8.04
N LEU A 69 11.43 -7.83 8.28
CA LEU A 69 11.62 -6.40 8.08
C LEU A 69 12.19 -5.67 9.31
N GLY A 70 12.61 -6.41 10.34
CA GLY A 70 13.29 -5.88 11.53
C GLY A 70 12.38 -5.49 12.69
N ALA A 71 11.12 -5.97 12.71
CA ALA A 71 10.26 -5.77 13.86
C ALA A 71 10.85 -6.39 15.14
N ASN A 72 10.63 -5.72 16.27
CA ASN A 72 10.97 -6.22 17.60
C ASN A 72 9.68 -6.31 18.42
N LEU A 73 9.00 -7.44 18.30
CA LEU A 73 7.76 -7.74 19.00
C LEU A 73 8.02 -8.77 20.11
N SER A 74 7.17 -8.75 21.14
CA SER A 74 7.19 -9.78 22.20
C SER A 74 6.88 -11.17 21.64
N ASP A 75 7.20 -12.24 22.38
CA ASP A 75 7.01 -13.63 21.95
C ASP A 75 5.58 -13.98 21.50
N PHE A 76 4.56 -13.31 22.06
CA PHE A 76 3.15 -13.53 21.74
C PHE A 76 2.40 -12.20 21.50
N PRO A 77 2.67 -11.50 20.38
CA PRO A 77 2.04 -10.22 20.10
C PRO A 77 0.59 -10.43 19.64
N SER A 78 -0.30 -9.48 19.95
CA SER A 78 -1.67 -9.49 19.41
C SER A 78 -1.67 -9.17 17.91
N SER A 79 -2.74 -9.57 17.20
CA SER A 79 -2.91 -9.22 15.78
C SER A 79 -2.83 -7.72 15.53
N ASP A 80 -3.38 -6.90 16.43
CA ASP A 80 -3.31 -5.43 16.31
C ASP A 80 -1.88 -4.91 16.47
N GLN A 81 -1.09 -5.50 17.38
CA GLN A 81 0.32 -5.13 17.54
C GLN A 81 1.13 -5.49 16.29
N ILE A 82 0.89 -6.67 15.71
CA ILE A 82 1.52 -7.12 14.45
C ILE A 82 1.15 -6.16 13.32
N ALA A 83 -0.15 -5.92 13.13
CA ALA A 83 -0.70 -5.08 12.07
C ALA A 83 -0.11 -3.66 12.09
N ASN A 84 -0.16 -3.01 13.25
CA ASN A 84 0.33 -1.64 13.39
C ASN A 84 1.85 -1.56 13.23
N THR A 85 2.60 -2.52 13.80
CA THR A 85 4.07 -2.54 13.68
C THR A 85 4.50 -2.73 12.24
N LEU A 86 3.90 -3.68 11.52
CA LEU A 86 4.20 -3.90 10.11
C LEU A 86 3.85 -2.67 9.26
N ALA A 87 2.68 -2.07 9.49
CA ALA A 87 2.28 -0.84 8.81
C ALA A 87 3.25 0.33 9.09
N ASP A 88 3.72 0.48 10.33
CA ASP A 88 4.65 1.54 10.72
C ASP A 88 6.05 1.33 10.14
N ILE A 89 6.53 0.09 10.05
CA ILE A 89 7.78 -0.23 9.35
C ILE A 89 7.69 0.19 7.87
N LEU A 90 6.59 -0.14 7.20
CA LEU A 90 6.38 0.27 5.81
C LEU A 90 6.29 1.79 5.66
N ARG A 91 5.58 2.48 6.56
CA ARG A 91 5.55 3.95 6.60
C ARG A 91 6.94 4.54 6.83
N GLY A 92 7.78 3.90 7.66
CA GLY A 92 9.18 4.26 7.86
C GLY A 92 9.96 4.23 6.55
N PHE A 93 9.89 3.13 5.80
CA PHE A 93 10.53 3.05 4.48
C PHE A 93 9.99 4.09 3.50
N MET A 94 8.66 4.30 3.48
CA MET A 94 8.05 5.34 2.65
C MET A 94 8.59 6.74 2.99
N MET A 95 8.81 7.02 4.27
CA MET A 95 9.40 8.28 4.73
C MET A 95 10.86 8.41 4.29
N ASP A 96 11.66 7.36 4.45
CA ASP A 96 13.08 7.33 4.03
C ASP A 96 13.23 7.54 2.52
N PHE A 97 12.33 6.94 1.73
CA PHE A 97 12.28 7.10 0.27
C PHE A 97 11.52 8.35 -0.20
N LYS A 98 11.00 9.15 0.74
CA LYS A 98 10.27 10.40 0.47
C LYS A 98 9.05 10.19 -0.44
N CYS A 99 8.32 9.09 -0.24
CA CYS A 99 7.04 8.88 -0.88
C CYS A 99 6.06 10.00 -0.49
N PRO A 100 5.16 10.43 -1.40
CA PRO A 100 4.07 11.34 -1.06
C PRO A 100 3.22 10.81 0.09
N ASN A 101 2.74 11.75 0.92
CA ASN A 101 1.96 11.41 2.11
C ASN A 101 0.51 11.08 1.76
N GLY A 102 0.26 9.81 1.46
CA GLY A 102 -1.08 9.30 1.19
C GLY A 102 -1.62 9.68 -0.20
N LEU A 103 -2.87 9.25 -0.46
CA LEU A 103 -3.54 9.50 -1.75
C LEU A 103 -3.88 10.97 -1.96
N GLU A 104 -4.05 11.76 -0.89
CA GLU A 104 -4.28 13.20 -0.97
C GLU A 104 -3.11 13.92 -1.66
N ALA A 105 -1.88 13.55 -1.34
CA ALA A 105 -0.69 14.10 -2.00
C ALA A 105 -0.62 13.73 -3.50
N MET A 106 -1.43 12.77 -3.94
CA MET A 106 -1.58 12.37 -5.34
C MET A 106 -2.88 12.91 -6.00
N GLY A 107 -3.63 13.74 -5.28
CA GLY A 107 -4.81 14.44 -5.80
C GLY A 107 -6.14 13.70 -5.66
N PHE A 108 -6.21 12.69 -4.80
CA PHE A 108 -7.46 12.04 -4.43
C PHE A 108 -8.01 12.59 -3.11
N ASP A 109 -9.31 12.52 -2.93
CA ASP A 109 -9.97 12.90 -1.69
C ASP A 109 -11.12 11.93 -1.38
N GLY A 110 -11.93 12.24 -0.36
CA GLY A 110 -13.06 11.41 0.03
C GLY A 110 -14.10 11.20 -1.08
N SER A 111 -14.19 12.10 -2.07
CA SER A 111 -15.09 11.92 -3.22
C SER A 111 -14.61 10.84 -4.20
N SER A 112 -13.32 10.47 -4.14
CA SER A 112 -12.73 9.44 -5.00
C SER A 112 -12.99 8.01 -4.52
N ILE A 113 -13.53 7.82 -3.30
CA ILE A 113 -13.65 6.50 -2.68
C ILE A 113 -14.50 5.54 -3.52
N ASP A 114 -15.68 5.98 -3.96
CA ASP A 114 -16.59 5.13 -4.73
C ASP A 114 -16.00 4.78 -6.09
N ASP A 115 -15.42 5.75 -6.80
CA ASP A 115 -14.81 5.54 -8.12
C ASP A 115 -13.61 4.58 -8.05
N LEU A 116 -12.73 4.73 -7.06
CA LEU A 116 -11.58 3.85 -6.86
C LEU A 116 -12.01 2.44 -6.48
N SER A 117 -12.97 2.31 -5.56
CA SER A 117 -13.44 1.01 -5.06
C SER A 117 -14.19 0.23 -6.15
N ASN A 118 -15.09 0.90 -6.88
CA ASN A 118 -15.82 0.28 -7.99
C ASN A 118 -14.87 -0.18 -9.09
N ALA A 119 -13.87 0.64 -9.45
CA ALA A 119 -12.91 0.28 -10.48
C ALA A 119 -11.96 -0.85 -10.05
N ALA A 120 -11.65 -0.98 -8.76
CA ALA A 120 -10.84 -2.10 -8.25
C ALA A 120 -11.59 -3.44 -8.23
N MET A 121 -12.92 -3.39 -8.08
CA MET A 121 -13.79 -4.58 -8.02
C MET A 121 -14.38 -4.97 -9.39
N GLY A 122 -14.47 -4.02 -10.32
CA GLY A 122 -15.08 -4.19 -11.63
C GLY A 122 -14.15 -4.83 -12.65
N PHE A 123 -14.19 -6.16 -12.74
CA PHE A 123 -14.00 -6.89 -14.01
C PHE A 123 -15.37 -7.20 -14.61
#